data_AF-A0A9D6MXD6-F1
#
_entry.id   AF-A0A9D6MXD6-F1
#
_cell.length_a   1.000
_cell.length_b   1.000
_cell.length_c   1.000
_cell.angle_alpha   90.00
_cell.angle_beta   90.00
_cell.angle_gamma   90.00
#
_symmetry.space_group_name_H-M   'P 1'
#
loop_
_entity.id
_entity.type
_entity.pdbx_description
1 polymer ?
#
loop_
_entity_poly.entity_id
_entity_poly.type
_entity_poly.pdbx_seq_one_letter_code
_entity_poly.pdbx_strand_id
1 'polypeptide(L)' 'MAEENISLDDMLEVLATGNILENYPEHLRGACCLLNGVSKNGRPLHIICTTATEKIIIITVYVPKQPKWTSPTQRRV' A
#
# COMPACT_ATOMS: atom_id res chain seq x y z
N MET A 1 -9.23 0.03 -5.77
CA MET A 1 -9.45 -1.43 -5.92
C MET A 1 -10.23 -1.77 -7.19
N ALA A 2 -11.50 -1.35 -7.33
CA ALA A 2 -12.32 -1.70 -8.49
C ALA A 2 -11.73 -1.26 -9.85
N GLU A 3 -11.30 0.00 -9.98
CA GLU A 3 -10.73 0.56 -11.22
C GLU A 3 -9.47 -0.19 -11.68
N GLU A 4 -8.71 -0.71 -10.73
CA GLU A 4 -7.49 -1.46 -11.00
C GLU A 4 -7.75 -2.98 -11.00
N ASN A 5 -8.99 -3.45 -10.87
CA ASN A 5 -9.29 -4.88 -10.71
C ASN A 5 -8.42 -5.56 -9.63
N ILE A 6 -8.33 -4.93 -8.46
CA ILE A 6 -7.63 -5.47 -7.29
C ILE A 6 -8.66 -6.18 -6.42
N SER A 7 -8.46 -7.48 -6.20
CA SER A 7 -9.34 -8.29 -5.37
C SER A 7 -9.07 -8.06 -3.87
N LEU A 8 -10.01 -8.52 -3.03
CA LEU A 8 -9.80 -8.54 -1.59
C LEU A 8 -8.63 -9.47 -1.21
N ASP A 9 -8.50 -10.62 -1.88
CA ASP A 9 -7.45 -11.59 -1.61
C ASP A 9 -6.06 -11.03 -1.94
N ASP A 10 -5.92 -10.30 -3.06
CA ASP A 10 -4.66 -9.63 -3.40
C ASP A 10 -4.25 -8.64 -2.29
N MET A 11 -5.21 -7.87 -1.75
CA MET A 11 -4.97 -6.91 -0.69
C MET A 11 -4.59 -7.59 0.62
N LEU A 12 -5.34 -8.63 1.04
CA LEU A 12 -5.08 -9.38 2.26
C LEU A 12 -3.72 -10.07 2.22
N GLU A 13 -3.32 -10.59 1.06
CA GLU A 13 -1.99 -11.17 0.89
C GLU A 13 -0.89 -10.13 1.07
N VAL A 14 -1.00 -8.98 0.39
CA VAL A 14 0.00 -7.92 0.51
C VAL A 14 0.02 -7.31 1.92
N LEU A 15 -1.10 -7.28 2.63
CA LEU A 15 -1.11 -6.93 4.05
C LEU A 15 -0.34 -7.93 4.92
N ALA A 16 -0.38 -9.22 4.59
CA ALA A 16 0.27 -10.28 5.36
C ALA A 16 1.77 -10.44 5.05
N THR A 17 2.20 -10.13 3.81
CA THR A 17 3.56 -10.39 3.32
C THR A 17 4.33 -9.13 2.93
N GLY A 18 3.65 -7.99 2.81
CA GLY A 18 4.23 -6.73 2.38
C GLY A 18 5.16 -6.10 3.41
N ASN A 19 5.98 -5.17 2.94
CA ASN A 19 6.92 -4.42 3.75
C ASN A 19 6.50 -2.95 3.85
N ILE A 20 6.78 -2.33 4.99
CA ILE A 20 6.62 -0.87 5.13
C ILE A 20 7.64 -0.19 4.22
N LEU A 21 7.15 0.49 3.19
CA LEU A 21 7.96 1.27 2.26
C LEU A 21 8.19 2.69 2.77
N GLU A 22 7.14 3.31 3.33
CA GLU A 22 7.23 4.63 3.96
C GLU A 22 6.44 4.64 5.27
N ASN A 23 6.98 5.28 6.30
CA ASN A 23 6.35 5.40 7.60
C ASN A 23 6.11 6.88 7.94
N TYR A 24 4.88 7.24 8.30
CA TYR A 24 4.46 8.60 8.61
C TYR A 24 3.84 8.66 10.01
N PRO A 25 4.64 8.56 11.09
CA PRO A 25 4.14 8.53 12.46
C PRO A 25 3.47 9.85 12.89
N GLU A 26 3.89 10.99 12.31
CA GLU A 26 3.44 12.33 12.70
C GLU A 26 2.49 12.97 11.67
N HIS A 27 1.90 12.18 10.78
CA HIS A 27 1.02 12.72 9.75
C HIS A 27 -0.19 13.43 10.39
N LEU A 28 -0.54 14.63 9.92
CA LEU A 28 -1.54 15.54 10.54
C LEU A 28 -2.93 14.92 10.75
N ARG A 29 -3.24 13.86 9.99
CA ARG A 29 -4.53 13.13 10.06
C ARG A 29 -4.44 11.81 10.82
N GLY A 30 -3.37 11.61 11.58
CA GLY A 30 -3.06 10.37 12.31
C GLY A 30 -1.94 9.57 11.65
N ALA A 31 -1.21 8.81 12.47
CA ALA A 31 -0.09 7.98 12.05
C ALA A 31 -0.52 6.96 10.97
N CYS A 32 0.24 6.87 9.88
CA CYS A 32 -0.04 5.95 8.80
C CYS A 32 1.25 5.48 8.14
N CYS A 33 1.16 4.43 7.32
CA CYS A 33 2.27 3.94 6.54
C CYS A 33 1.83 3.54 5.13
N LEU A 34 2.79 3.52 4.22
CA LEU A 34 2.67 2.94 2.89
C LEU A 34 3.36 1.58 2.91
N LEU A 35 2.60 0.53 2.65
CA LEU A 35 3.10 -0.83 2.41
C LEU A 35 3.32 -1.03 0.92
N ASN A 36 4.38 -1.76 0.58
CA ASN A 36 4.58 -2.35 -0.74
C ASN A 36 4.68 -3.87 -0.62
N GLY A 37 3.96 -4.58 -1.48
CA GLY A 37 4.10 -6.02 -1.65
C GLY A 37 3.67 -6.46 -3.03
N VAL A 38 3.76 -7.76 -3.26
CA VAL A 38 3.42 -8.39 -4.54
C VAL A 38 2.36 -9.44 -4.26
N SER A 39 1.22 -9.40 -4.95
CA SER A 39 0.21 -10.45 -4.80
C SER A 39 0.68 -11.76 -5.47
N LYS A 40 0.00 -12.88 -5.19
CA LYS A 40 0.26 -14.21 -5.79
C LYS A 40 0.39 -14.18 -7.30
N ASN A 41 -0.33 -13.27 -7.96
CA ASN A 41 -0.32 -13.13 -9.41
C ASN A 41 0.87 -12.31 -9.93
N GLY A 42 1.85 -12.00 -9.09
CA GLY A 42 3.05 -11.22 -9.44
C GLY A 42 2.80 -9.71 -9.55
N ARG A 43 1.65 -9.22 -9.08
CA ARG A 43 1.25 -7.82 -9.26
C ARG A 43 1.71 -6.96 -8.07
N PRO A 44 2.48 -5.88 -8.29
CA PRO A 44 2.87 -4.99 -7.20
C PRO A 44 1.66 -4.17 -6.74
N LEU A 45 1.49 -4.06 -5.42
CA LEU A 45 0.44 -3.28 -4.79
C LEU A 45 0.99 -2.39 -3.70
N HIS A 46 0.46 -1.17 -3.68
CA HIS A 46 0.64 -0.19 -2.63
C HIS A 46 -0.62 -0.10 -1.79
N ILE A 47 -0.45 -0.22 -0.48
CA ILE A 47 -1.53 -0.10 0.50
C ILE A 47 -1.15 1.01 1.47
N ILE A 48 -1.97 2.05 1.54
CA ILE A 48 -1.87 3.04 2.62
C ILE A 48 -2.85 2.63 3.70
N CYS A 49 -2.35 2.44 4.91
CA CYS A 49 -3.18 2.10 6.06
C CYS A 49 -2.74 2.85 7.32
N THR A 50 -3.64 2.89 8.30
CA THR A 50 -3.33 3.33 9.65
C THR A 50 -3.58 2.20 10.65
N THR A 51 -2.67 2.09 11.60
CA THR A 51 -2.76 1.23 12.78
C THR A 51 -2.95 2.05 14.06
N ALA A 52 -3.30 3.34 13.93
CA ALA A 52 -3.49 4.26 15.07
C ALA A 52 -4.79 4.00 15.86
N THR A 53 -5.58 3.00 15.45
CA THR A 53 -6.80 2.57 16.13
C THR A 53 -6.73 1.08 16.41
N GLU A 54 -7.68 0.53 17.17
CA GLU A 54 -7.79 -0.92 17.43
C GLU A 54 -7.96 -1.76 16.15
N LYS A 55 -8.36 -1.13 15.04
CA LYS A 55 -8.51 -1.77 13.73
C LYS A 55 -7.52 -1.17 12.74
N ILE A 56 -7.05 -2.01 11.82
CA ILE A 56 -6.35 -1.52 10.64
C ILE A 56 -7.38 -0.86 9.72
N ILE A 57 -7.20 0.42 9.43
CA ILE A 57 -8.04 1.14 8.47
C ILE A 57 -7.24 1.28 7.17
N ILE A 58 -7.79 0.74 6.09
CA ILE A 58 -7.24 0.88 4.74
C ILE A 58 -7.71 2.20 4.16
N ILE A 59 -6.76 3.10 3.86
CA ILE A 59 -7.03 4.42 3.28
C ILE A 59 -7.14 4.30 1.76
N THR A 60 -6.21 3.59 1.11
CA THR A 60 -6.27 3.32 -0.32
C THR A 60 -5.39 2.12 -0.71
N VAL A 61 -5.74 1.48 -1.83
CA VAL A 61 -4.99 0.39 -2.44
C VAL A 61 -4.90 0.63 -3.95
N TYR A 62 -3.68 0.63 -4.49
CA TYR A 62 -3.42 0.91 -5.90
C TYR A 62 -2.16 0.19 -6.41
N VAL A 63 -2.00 0.10 -7.73
CA VAL A 63 -0.76 -0.37 -8.36
C VAL A 63 0.20 0.81 -8.52
N PRO A 64 1.46 0.74 -8.06
CA PRO A 64 2.43 1.80 -8.31
C PRO A 64 2.68 1.96 -9.82
N LYS A 65 2.57 3.19 -10.32
CA LYS A 65 2.70 3.54 -11.75
C LYS A 65 3.61 4.76 -11.95
N GLN A 66 4.21 4.81 -13.14
CA GLN A 66 4.86 6.02 -13.64
C GLN A 66 3.85 7.17 -13.84
N PRO A 67 4.26 8.44 -13.78
CA PRO A 67 5.64 8.92 -13.57
C PRO A 67 6.05 8.97 -12.10
N LYS A 68 5.13 8.73 -11.16
CA LYS A 68 5.37 8.88 -9.71
C LYS A 68 6.34 7.83 -9.17
N TRP A 69 6.29 6.61 -9.71
CA TRP A 69 7.12 5.48 -9.32
C TRP A 69 7.96 5.01 -10.50
N THR A 70 9.29 5.03 -10.37
CA THR A 70 10.22 4.49 -11.38
C THR A 70 10.34 2.97 -11.28
N SER A 71 10.17 2.44 -10.07
CA SER A 71 9.94 1.02 -9.76
C SER A 71 8.89 0.94 -8.65
N PRO A 72 8.33 -0.24 -8.33
CA PRO A 72 7.36 -0.38 -7.24
C PRO A 72 7.86 0.21 -5.90
N THR A 73 9.16 0.22 -5.63
CA THR A 73 9.72 0.73 -4.38
C THR A 73 10.42 2.08 -4.48
N GLN A 74 10.58 2.64 -5.69
CA GLN A 74 11.35 3.87 -5.90
C GLN A 74 10.47 4.97 -6.48
N ARG A 75 10.32 6.08 -5.73
CA ARG A 75 9.66 7.28 -6.23
C ARG A 75 10.57 8.03 -7.19
N ARG A 76 9.93 8.69 -8.17
CA ARG A 76 10.58 9.75 -8.93
C ARG A 76 10.68 10.98 -8.03
N VAL A 77 11.91 11.43 -7.78
CA VAL A 77 12.22 12.66 -7.02
C VAL A 77 12.07 13.88 -7.93
#